data_AF-A0A3A0DM98-F1
#
_entry.id   AF-A0A3A0DM98-F1
#
_cell.length_a   1.000
_cell.length_b   1.000
_cell.length_c   1.000
_cell.angle_alpha   90.00
_cell.angle_beta   90.00
_cell.angle_gamma   90.00
#
_symmetry.space_group_name_H-M   'P 1'
#
loop_
_entity.id
_entity.type
_entity.pdbx_description
1 polymer ?
#
loop_
_entity_poly.entity_id
_entity_poly.type
_entity_poly.pdbx_seq_one_letter_code
_entity_poly.pdbx_strand_id
1 'polypeptide(L)' 'MGATSMNESYDGHAWIKVPRYAMDESKSWEERYRELEQHHIAETTFLIEKVRELAARMNERNTPP' A
#
# COMPACT_ATOMS: atom_id res chain seq x y z
N MET A 1 -21.49 -31.15 -7.50
CA MET A 1 -20.47 -30.56 -6.60
C MET A 1 -20.01 -29.28 -7.26
N GLY A 2 -20.56 -28.13 -6.83
CA GLY A 2 -20.28 -26.85 -7.45
C GLY A 2 -18.87 -26.42 -7.08
N ALA A 3 -18.00 -26.30 -8.09
CA ALA A 3 -16.72 -25.64 -7.93
C ALA A 3 -17.02 -24.17 -7.57
N THR A 4 -16.75 -23.78 -6.33
CA THR A 4 -16.69 -22.37 -5.92
C THR A 4 -15.54 -21.76 -6.70
N SER A 5 -15.90 -21.22 -7.87
CA SER A 5 -15.02 -20.41 -8.67
C SER A 5 -14.66 -19.19 -7.81
N MET A 6 -13.44 -19.14 -7.29
CA MET A 6 -12.84 -17.88 -6.82
C MET A 6 -12.58 -17.02 -8.07
N ASN A 7 -13.65 -16.61 -8.73
CA ASN A 7 -13.62 -15.62 -9.80
C ASN A 7 -13.95 -14.26 -9.20
N GLU A 8 -13.35 -13.94 -8.05
CA GLU A 8 -13.26 -12.55 -7.62
C GLU A 8 -12.17 -11.94 -8.49
N SER A 9 -12.58 -11.12 -9.46
CA SER A 9 -11.66 -10.20 -10.09
C SER A 9 -11.04 -9.38 -8.96
N TYR A 10 -9.74 -9.59 -8.69
CA TYR A 10 -8.99 -8.57 -7.97
C TYR A 10 -8.80 -7.40 -8.93
N ASP A 11 -9.87 -6.63 -9.16
CA ASP A 11 -9.81 -5.27 -9.74
C ASP A 11 -8.95 -4.32 -8.88
N GLY A 12 -8.40 -4.82 -7.76
CA GLY A 12 -7.70 -4.11 -6.71
C GLY A 12 -6.17 -4.04 -6.83
N HIS A 13 -5.55 -4.35 -7.97
CA HIS A 13 -4.09 -4.21 -8.12
C HIS A 13 -3.70 -2.85 -8.70
N ALA A 14 -4.11 -1.75 -8.08
CA ALA A 14 -3.69 -0.38 -8.43
C ALA A 14 -4.33 0.73 -7.58
N TRP A 15 -5.36 0.43 -6.77
CA TRP A 15 -6.13 1.48 -6.09
C TRP A 15 -5.33 2.20 -4.99
N ILE A 16 -4.39 1.50 -4.35
CA ILE A 16 -3.42 2.15 -3.46
C ILE A 16 -2.33 2.77 -4.33
N LYS A 17 -2.46 4.08 -4.58
CA LYS A 17 -1.44 4.85 -5.30
C LYS A 17 -0.23 5.08 -4.39
N VAL A 18 0.86 4.39 -4.70
CA VAL A 18 2.12 4.51 -3.96
C VAL A 18 3.05 5.53 -4.64
N PRO A 19 3.54 6.56 -3.93
CA PRO A 19 4.50 7.50 -4.48
C PRO A 19 5.80 6.78 -4.87
N ARG A 20 6.26 6.99 -6.11
CA ARG A 20 7.55 6.44 -6.55
C ARG A 20 8.67 7.38 -6.16
N TYR A 21 9.76 6.82 -5.63
CA TYR A 21 10.99 7.58 -5.43
C TYR A 21 11.57 8.02 -6.78
N ALA A 22 11.90 9.30 -6.90
CA ALA A 22 12.64 9.86 -8.02
C ALA A 22 14.00 10.32 -7.51
N MET A 23 15.06 9.64 -7.94
CA MET A 23 16.41 9.93 -7.50
C MET A 23 16.91 11.24 -8.13
N ASP A 24 17.49 12.10 -7.31
CA ASP A 24 18.18 13.30 -7.77
C ASP A 24 19.68 13.01 -7.98
N GLU A 25 20.10 13.02 -9.25
CA GLU A 25 21.49 12.76 -9.63
C GLU A 25 22.46 13.91 -9.31
N SER A 26 21.98 15.04 -8.81
CA SER A 26 22.83 16.15 -8.37
C SER A 26 23.35 15.99 -6.93
N LYS A 27 22.74 15.11 -6.12
CA LYS A 27 23.07 14.91 -4.70
C LYS A 27 24.24 13.96 -4.48
N SER A 28 24.86 14.05 -3.30
CA SER A 28 25.87 13.07 -2.86
C SER A 28 25.26 11.67 -2.71
N TRP A 29 26.10 10.64 -2.69
CA TRP A 29 25.64 9.26 -2.47
C TRP A 29 24.97 9.10 -1.10
N GLU A 30 25.56 9.68 -0.06
CA GLU A 30 25.05 9.64 1.30
C GLU A 30 23.68 10.32 1.41
N GLU A 31 23.50 11.45 0.72
CA GLU A 31 22.22 12.17 0.66
C GLU A 31 21.16 11.33 -0.04
N ARG A 32 21.48 10.76 -1.21
CA ARG A 32 20.56 9.86 -1.94
C ARG A 32 20.16 8.65 -1.10
N TYR A 33 21.09 8.08 -0.34
CA TYR A 33 20.82 6.95 0.54
C TYR A 33 19.84 7.34 1.66
N ARG A 34 20.06 8.49 2.31
CA ARG A 34 19.12 9.00 3.33
C ARG A 34 17.74 9.26 2.76
N GLU A 35 17.65 9.82 1.56
CA GLU A 35 16.37 10.07 0.89
C GLU A 35 15.64 8.79 0.51
N LEU A 36 16.37 7.79 0.02
CA LEU A 36 15.82 6.48 -0.28
C LEU A 36 15.28 5.80 0.98
N GLU A 37 16.03 5.85 2.08
CA GLU A 37 15.60 5.29 3.37
C GLU A 37 14.34 6.00 3.90
N GLN A 38 14.31 7.33 3.84
CA GLN A 38 13.14 8.11 4.24
C GLN A 38 11.91 7.78 3.39
N HIS A 39 12.10 7.64 2.08
CA HIS A 39 11.03 7.22 1.17
C HIS A 39 10.51 5.83 1.53
N HIS A 40 11.39 4.86 1.82
CA HIS A 40 10.99 3.52 2.23
C HIS A 40 10.18 3.50 3.52
N ILE A 41 10.58 4.27 4.53
CA ILE A 41 9.85 4.41 5.80
C ILE A 41 8.46 5.01 5.54
N ALA A 42 8.38 6.07 4.74
CA ALA A 42 7.12 6.73 4.39
C ALA A 42 6.17 5.81 3.63
N GLU A 43 6.69 5.09 2.64
CA GLU A 43 5.95 4.10 1.84
C GLU A 43 5.38 3.00 2.73
N THR A 44 6.22 2.39 3.58
CA THR A 44 5.80 1.30 4.47
C THR A 44 4.73 1.77 5.45
N THR A 45 4.89 2.96 6.01
CA THR A 45 3.92 3.56 6.95
C THR A 45 2.57 3.75 6.27
N PHE A 46 2.56 4.33 5.07
CA PHE A 46 1.35 4.55 4.28
C PHE A 46 0.62 3.25 3.96
N LEU A 47 1.34 2.20 3.54
CA LEU A 47 0.74 0.89 3.23
C LEU A 47 0.10 0.25 4.46
N ILE A 48 0.77 0.31 5.62
CA ILE A 48 0.23 -0.19 6.89
C ILE A 48 -1.08 0.54 7.25
N GLU A 49 -1.11 1.86 7.13
CA GLU A 49 -2.30 2.66 7.39
C GLU A 49 -3.47 2.28 6.47
N LYS A 50 -3.20 2.11 5.17
CA LYS A 50 -4.22 1.69 4.20
C LYS A 50 -4.79 0.32 4.51
N VAL A 51 -3.95 -0.63 4.93
CA VAL A 51 -4.43 -1.95 5.37
C VAL A 51 -5.28 -1.85 6.63
N ARG A 52 -4.90 -1.01 7.61
CA ARG A 52 -5.71 -0.78 8.82
C ARG A 52 -7.06 -0.15 8.49
N GLU A 53 -7.10 0.84 7.60
CA GLU A 53 -8.35 1.45 7.12
C GLU A 53 -9.28 0.42 6.46
N LEU A 54 -8.73 -0.45 5.61
CA LEU A 54 -9.51 -1.53 4.98
C LEU A 54 -10.09 -2.48 6.03
N ALA A 55 -9.27 -2.92 6.98
CA ALA A 55 -9.70 -3.82 8.04
C ALA A 55 -10.83 -3.18 8.88
N ALA A 56 -10.72 -1.89 9.20
CA ALA A 56 -11.76 -1.16 9.91
C ALA A 56 -13.08 -1.13 9.10
N ARG A 57 -13.02 -0.78 7.81
CA ARG A 57 -14.20 -0.76 6.92
C ARG A 57 -14.85 -2.14 6.77
N MET A 58 -14.05 -3.20 6.75
CA MET A 58 -14.56 -4.57 6.68
C MET A 58 -15.27 -4.96 7.98
N ASN A 59 -14.72 -4.59 9.13
CA ASN A 59 -15.38 -4.83 10.43
C ASN A 59 -16.70 -4.07 10.55
N GLU A 60 -16.75 -2.80 10.15
CA GLU A 60 -17.98 -2.01 10.15
C GLU A 60 -19.09 -2.65 9.29
N ARG A 61 -18.75 -3.16 8.10
CA ARG A 61 -19.73 -3.85 7.22
C ARG A 61 -20.23 -5.17 7.79
N ASN A 62 -19.42 -5.85 8.61
CA ASN A 62 -19.72 -7.19 9.13
C ASN A 62 -20.36 -7.18 10.52
N THR A 63 -20.58 -6.00 11.11
CA THR A 63 -21.26 -5.87 12.40
C THR A 63 -22.77 -5.74 12.15
N PRO A 64 -23.61 -6.70 12.56
CA PRO A 64 -25.06 -6.56 12.44
C PRO A 64 -25.58 -5.46 13.39
N PRO A 65 -26.75 -4.83 13.09
CA PRO A 65 -27.32 -3.75 13.89
C PRO A 65 -27.67 -4.17 15.32
#